data_AF-A0A5J6SHZ6-F1
#
_entry.id   AF-A0A5J6SHZ6-F1
#
_cell.length_a   1.000
_cell.length_b   1.000
_cell.length_c   1.000
_cell.angle_alpha   90.00
_cell.angle_beta   90.00
_cell.angle_gamma   90.00
#
_symmetry.space_group_name_H-M   'P 1'
#
loop_
_entity.id
_entity.type
_entity.pdbx_description
1 polymer ?
#
loop_
_entity_poly.entity_id
_entity_poly.type
_entity_poly.pdbx_seq_one_letter_code
_entity_poly.pdbx_strand_id
1 'polypeptide(L)'
;MKSTRDNFNPPQKRRLKTKPVLLLLGILLLGNFLWFIAWLTPDEKVSETEEVASVGGKVITKEEWMASMEAMYGKEVLLDLVNAKVMEAAAKKNNIQVTDQEIELELALIRSTQEGTDTSLQTFDEETMRQKVRSRLILEKVLAKDIVIEGDAIKAYYDNNKNLYNIPTSYRTSIIYATTEDEAKEVVKELENGSSFEGLARERSKDASSASLGGDIGYVSADAQSVDTAIISALPNIEVGKWSDIIALKDGRFAVTQVVNVFKGESFSYADVKDHIHRELALDQLSQSVTPETFWQEFDAKWSYSEK
;
A
#
# COMPACT_ATOMS: atom_id res chain seq x y z
N MET A 1 60.32 59.38 -49.63
CA MET A 1 61.26 60.04 -48.69
C MET A 1 60.52 60.37 -47.40
N LYS A 2 60.86 59.68 -46.30
CA LYS A 2 60.70 59.98 -44.85
C LYS A 2 60.24 58.74 -44.08
N SER A 3 61.26 57.97 -43.70
CA SER A 3 61.27 57.05 -42.56
C SER A 3 60.86 57.81 -41.29
N THR A 4 59.91 57.28 -40.53
CA THR A 4 59.56 57.75 -39.19
C THR A 4 60.00 56.68 -38.19
N ARG A 5 60.90 57.08 -37.30
CA ARG A 5 61.48 56.27 -36.23
C ARG A 5 60.54 56.17 -35.01
N ASP A 6 60.74 55.06 -34.32
CA ASP A 6 60.17 54.56 -33.06
C ASP A 6 59.79 55.57 -31.97
N ASN A 7 58.74 55.22 -31.22
CA ASN A 7 58.61 55.51 -29.79
C ASN A 7 58.06 54.27 -29.07
N PHE A 8 58.95 53.34 -28.72
CA PHE A 8 58.65 52.20 -27.86
C PHE A 8 58.92 52.62 -26.41
N ASN A 9 57.88 52.82 -25.62
CA ASN A 9 58.00 53.13 -24.18
C ASN A 9 57.85 51.81 -23.39
N PRO A 10 58.87 51.32 -22.66
CA PRO A 10 58.75 50.05 -21.94
C PRO A 10 57.79 50.17 -20.75
N PRO A 11 56.97 49.14 -20.46
CA PRO A 11 56.01 49.17 -19.35
C PRO A 11 56.71 49.27 -17.98
N GLN A 12 56.22 50.21 -17.17
CA GLN A 12 56.73 50.55 -15.85
C GLN A 12 56.57 49.35 -14.89
N LYS A 13 57.68 48.68 -14.53
CA LYS A 13 57.69 47.58 -13.56
C LYS A 13 57.28 48.09 -12.16
N ARG A 14 56.01 47.94 -11.79
CA ARG A 14 55.52 48.20 -10.42
C ARG A 14 56.09 47.13 -9.49
N ARG A 15 57.13 47.47 -8.72
CA ARG A 15 57.68 46.61 -7.67
C ARG A 15 56.70 46.59 -6.50
N LEU A 16 56.01 45.47 -6.29
CA LEU A 16 55.18 45.24 -5.11
C LEU A 16 56.07 45.33 -3.86
N LYS A 17 55.64 46.11 -2.85
CA LYS A 17 56.36 46.18 -1.57
C LYS A 17 56.27 44.80 -0.93
N THR A 18 57.42 44.21 -0.56
CA THR A 18 57.53 42.84 -0.05
C THR A 18 56.77 42.61 1.26
N LYS A 19 56.66 43.63 2.11
CA LYS A 19 55.99 43.54 3.42
C LYS A 19 54.47 43.21 3.33
N PRO A 20 53.63 43.94 2.56
CA PRO A 20 52.22 43.58 2.42
C PRO A 20 51.98 42.26 1.68
N VAL A 21 52.88 41.88 0.75
CA VAL A 21 52.80 40.59 0.05
C VAL A 21 53.06 39.41 0.98
N LEU A 22 54.05 39.53 1.88
CA LEU A 22 54.32 38.51 2.91
C LEU A 22 53.16 38.36 3.90
N LEU A 23 52.47 39.45 4.24
CA LEU A 23 51.33 39.42 5.14
C LEU A 23 50.11 38.71 4.50
N LEU A 24 49.85 38.98 3.22
CA LEU A 24 48.84 38.27 2.44
C LEU A 24 49.15 36.77 2.28
N LEU A 25 50.40 36.42 1.99
CA LEU A 25 50.85 35.03 1.95
C LEU A 25 50.68 34.33 3.29
N GLY A 26 50.98 35.01 4.41
CA GLY A 26 50.77 34.48 5.76
C GLY A 26 49.30 34.18 6.06
N ILE A 27 48.39 35.11 5.73
CA ILE A 27 46.94 34.90 5.91
C ILE A 27 46.44 33.74 5.05
N LEU A 28 46.89 33.66 3.80
CA LEU A 28 46.46 32.62 2.87
C LEU A 28 46.98 31.24 3.30
N LEU A 29 48.20 31.16 3.83
CA LEU A 29 48.77 29.94 4.39
C LEU A 29 48.06 29.52 5.68
N LEU A 30 47.70 30.47 6.55
CA LEU A 30 46.93 30.20 7.77
C LEU A 30 45.52 29.68 7.44
N GLY A 31 44.86 30.28 6.46
CA GLY A 31 43.55 29.82 5.97
C GLY A 31 43.61 28.42 5.37
N ASN A 32 44.65 28.12 4.59
CA ASN A 32 44.86 26.79 4.02
C ASN A 32 45.21 25.75 5.10
N PHE A 33 45.96 26.15 6.13
CA PHE A 33 46.29 25.31 7.27
C PHE A 33 45.06 25.01 8.14
N LEU A 34 44.20 25.99 8.38
CA LEU A 34 42.93 25.78 9.08
C LEU A 34 41.97 24.89 8.27
N TRP A 35 41.91 25.06 6.95
CA TRP A 35 41.14 24.17 6.08
C TRP A 35 41.68 22.74 6.08
N PHE A 36 43.02 22.57 6.09
CA PHE A 36 43.67 21.27 6.18
C PHE A 36 43.45 20.59 7.55
N ILE A 37 43.46 21.35 8.65
CA ILE A 37 43.09 20.83 9.99
C ILE A 37 41.62 20.42 10.01
N ALA A 38 40.71 21.23 9.46
CA ALA A 38 39.29 20.88 9.36
C ALA A 38 39.05 19.61 8.53
N TRP A 39 39.89 19.36 7.51
CA TRP A 39 39.89 18.13 6.71
C TRP A 39 40.53 16.92 7.40
N LEU A 40 41.42 17.14 8.38
CA LEU A 40 42.12 16.10 9.16
C LEU A 40 41.43 15.74 10.46
N THR A 41 40.52 16.58 10.98
CA THR A 41 39.50 16.13 11.92
C THR A 41 38.64 15.09 11.21
N PRO A 42 38.64 13.82 11.65
CA PRO A 42 37.71 12.86 11.12
C PRO A 42 36.32 13.45 11.31
N ASP A 43 35.54 13.56 10.24
CA ASP A 43 34.10 13.55 10.39
C ASP A 43 33.84 12.31 11.26
N GLU A 44 33.47 12.53 12.52
CA GLU A 44 32.64 11.57 13.23
C GLU A 44 31.38 11.44 12.36
N LYS A 45 31.48 10.58 11.35
CA LYS A 45 30.36 9.78 10.89
C LYS A 45 29.99 8.90 12.07
N VAL A 46 29.39 9.53 13.08
CA VAL A 46 28.28 8.93 13.77
C VAL A 46 27.30 8.63 12.64
N SER A 47 27.40 7.42 12.09
CA SER A 47 26.19 6.71 11.72
C SER A 47 25.38 6.77 12.99
N GLU A 48 24.50 7.77 13.12
CA GLU A 48 23.44 7.72 14.10
C GLU A 48 22.67 6.47 13.69
N THR A 49 23.03 5.34 14.31
CA THR A 49 22.22 4.15 14.36
C THR A 49 20.94 4.60 15.05
N GLU A 50 20.03 5.12 14.23
CA GLU A 50 18.78 5.73 14.65
C GLU A 50 18.10 4.76 15.61
N GLU A 51 17.98 5.16 16.87
CA GLU A 51 17.29 4.38 17.88
C GLU A 51 15.81 4.37 17.52
N VAL A 52 15.27 3.16 17.29
CA VAL A 52 13.84 2.99 16.99
C VAL A 52 13.06 2.52 18.21
N ALA A 53 13.74 1.88 19.18
CA ALA A 53 13.17 1.47 20.47
C ALA A 53 14.27 1.13 21.48
N SER A 54 13.93 0.99 22.76
CA SER A 54 14.81 0.40 23.77
C SER A 54 14.05 -0.41 24.82
N VAL A 55 14.68 -1.49 25.32
CA VAL A 55 14.11 -2.39 26.33
C VAL A 55 15.15 -2.64 27.42
N GLY A 56 14.86 -2.22 28.66
CA GLY A 56 15.77 -2.43 29.80
C GLY A 56 17.15 -1.78 29.60
N GLY A 57 17.21 -0.66 28.89
CA GLY A 57 18.47 0.05 28.58
C GLY A 57 19.25 -0.53 27.39
N LYS A 58 18.73 -1.56 26.70
CA LYS A 58 19.28 -2.03 25.42
C LYS A 58 18.55 -1.33 24.28
N VAL A 59 19.31 -0.62 23.45
CA VAL A 59 18.80 0.06 22.24
C VAL A 59 18.55 -0.98 21.15
N ILE A 60 17.44 -0.80 20.42
CA ILE A 60 17.13 -1.44 19.15
C ILE A 60 17.34 -0.38 18.07
N THR A 61 18.26 -0.66 17.17
CA THR A 61 18.63 0.25 16.09
C THR A 61 17.76 0.02 14.86
N LYS A 62 17.60 1.06 14.04
CA LYS A 62 16.95 0.95 12.73
C LYS A 62 17.59 -0.12 11.85
N GLU A 63 18.91 -0.25 11.90
CA GLU A 63 19.65 -1.27 11.13
C GLU A 63 19.25 -2.68 11.56
N GLU A 64 19.21 -2.97 12.86
CA GLU A 64 18.77 -4.26 13.39
C GLU A 64 17.31 -4.58 13.00
N TRP A 65 16.43 -3.57 13.07
CA TRP A 65 15.04 -3.72 12.64
C TRP A 65 14.95 -4.01 11.13
N MET A 66 15.61 -3.22 10.29
CA MET A 66 15.57 -3.39 8.83
C MET A 66 16.19 -4.71 8.38
N ALA A 67 17.32 -5.12 8.98
CA ALA A 67 17.94 -6.42 8.70
C ALA A 67 17.01 -7.58 9.09
N SER A 68 16.29 -7.45 10.21
CA SER A 68 15.29 -8.45 10.62
C SER A 68 14.09 -8.50 9.67
N MET A 69 13.62 -7.34 9.18
CA MET A 69 12.55 -7.24 8.17
C MET A 69 12.98 -7.85 6.83
N GLU A 70 14.20 -7.56 6.37
CA GLU A 70 14.77 -8.15 5.17
C GLU A 70 14.90 -9.67 5.33
N ALA A 71 15.39 -10.17 6.47
CA ALA A 71 15.49 -11.60 6.72
C ALA A 71 14.12 -12.31 6.69
N MET A 72 13.06 -11.65 7.20
CA MET A 72 11.72 -12.24 7.29
C MET A 72 10.93 -12.14 5.97
N TYR A 73 11.00 -11.00 5.27
CA TYR A 73 10.12 -10.69 4.12
C TYR A 73 10.87 -10.29 2.84
N GLY A 74 12.19 -10.07 2.91
CA GLY A 74 12.98 -9.51 1.81
C GLY A 74 12.91 -10.31 0.51
N LYS A 75 12.88 -11.65 0.60
CA LYS A 75 12.77 -12.54 -0.57
C LYS A 75 11.43 -12.37 -1.29
N GLU A 76 10.34 -12.36 -0.53
CA GLU A 76 8.97 -12.21 -1.06
C GLU A 76 8.77 -10.82 -1.65
N VAL A 77 9.21 -9.78 -0.94
CA VAL A 77 9.15 -8.39 -1.45
C VAL A 77 9.97 -8.25 -2.74
N LEU A 78 11.18 -8.81 -2.80
CA LEU A 78 11.99 -8.78 -4.02
C LEU A 78 11.32 -9.54 -5.16
N LEU A 79 10.71 -10.70 -4.88
CA LEU A 79 9.97 -11.49 -5.87
C LEU A 79 8.82 -10.66 -6.47
N ASP A 80 8.00 -10.05 -5.62
CA ASP A 80 6.88 -9.20 -6.01
C ASP A 80 7.34 -8.01 -6.88
N LEU A 81 8.44 -7.35 -6.51
CA LEU A 81 9.00 -6.23 -7.27
C LEU A 81 9.50 -6.67 -8.65
N VAL A 82 10.20 -7.81 -8.74
CA VAL A 82 10.68 -8.34 -10.01
C VAL A 82 9.48 -8.72 -10.90
N ASN A 83 8.50 -9.42 -10.35
CA ASN A 83 7.28 -9.81 -11.06
C ASN A 83 6.53 -8.59 -11.60
N ALA A 84 6.34 -7.55 -10.79
CA ALA A 84 5.71 -6.31 -11.21
C ALA A 84 6.48 -5.66 -12.38
N LYS A 85 7.82 -5.62 -12.32
CA LYS A 85 8.65 -5.05 -13.40
C LYS A 85 8.61 -5.87 -14.69
N VAL A 86 8.58 -7.20 -14.57
CA VAL A 86 8.42 -8.09 -15.72
C VAL A 86 7.05 -7.88 -16.37
N MET A 87 5.97 -7.78 -15.59
CA MET A 87 4.65 -7.48 -16.12
C MET A 87 4.59 -6.09 -16.77
N GLU A 88 5.15 -5.04 -16.16
CA GLU A 88 5.26 -3.72 -16.81
C GLU A 88 5.97 -3.79 -18.18
N ALA A 89 7.04 -4.59 -18.30
CA ALA A 89 7.75 -4.80 -19.56
C ALA A 89 6.91 -5.59 -20.56
N ALA A 90 6.21 -6.63 -20.11
CA ALA A 90 5.29 -7.43 -20.92
C ALA A 90 4.13 -6.59 -21.46
N ALA A 91 3.57 -5.69 -20.65
CA ALA A 91 2.53 -4.77 -21.07
C ALA A 91 3.01 -3.87 -22.22
N LYS A 92 4.20 -3.27 -22.07
CA LYS A 92 4.80 -2.41 -23.11
C LYS A 92 5.05 -3.19 -24.39
N LYS A 93 5.65 -4.38 -24.30
CA LYS A 93 5.92 -5.23 -25.47
C LYS A 93 4.64 -5.63 -26.21
N ASN A 94 3.57 -5.91 -25.46
CA ASN A 94 2.30 -6.38 -26.01
C ASN A 94 1.30 -5.28 -26.35
N ASN A 95 1.65 -4.00 -26.14
CA ASN A 95 0.76 -2.84 -26.27
C ASN A 95 -0.50 -2.94 -25.39
N ILE A 96 -0.36 -3.54 -24.22
CA ILE A 96 -1.44 -3.67 -23.24
C ILE A 96 -1.49 -2.41 -22.38
N GLN A 97 -2.69 -1.85 -22.28
CA GLN A 97 -3.00 -0.77 -21.36
C GLN A 97 -3.98 -1.28 -20.31
N VAL A 98 -3.74 -0.92 -19.05
CA VAL A 98 -4.67 -1.14 -17.94
C VAL A 98 -5.17 0.23 -17.52
N THR A 99 -6.47 0.42 -17.60
CA THR A 99 -7.14 1.67 -17.23
C THR A 99 -7.50 1.68 -15.74
N ASP A 100 -7.68 2.86 -15.18
CA ASP A 100 -8.10 2.97 -13.77
C ASP A 100 -9.51 2.39 -13.57
N GLN A 101 -10.39 2.48 -14.57
CA GLN A 101 -11.72 1.86 -14.52
C GLN A 101 -11.67 0.33 -14.39
N GLU A 102 -10.74 -0.31 -15.11
CA GLU A 102 -10.55 -1.76 -14.97
C GLU A 102 -10.02 -2.12 -13.58
N ILE A 103 -9.11 -1.31 -13.03
CA ILE A 103 -8.60 -1.51 -11.68
C ILE A 103 -9.73 -1.35 -10.66
N GLU A 104 -10.57 -0.31 -10.77
CA GLU A 104 -11.70 -0.11 -9.85
C GLU A 104 -12.74 -1.23 -9.97
N LEU A 105 -13.03 -1.72 -11.18
CA LEU A 105 -13.90 -2.89 -11.39
C LEU A 105 -13.35 -4.12 -10.67
N GLU A 106 -12.08 -4.47 -10.89
CA GLU A 106 -11.46 -5.64 -10.23
C GLU A 106 -11.41 -5.47 -8.71
N LEU A 107 -11.09 -4.27 -8.21
CA LEU A 107 -11.12 -3.99 -6.78
C LEU A 107 -12.51 -4.17 -6.19
N ALA A 108 -13.55 -3.69 -6.90
CA ALA A 108 -14.93 -3.84 -6.46
C ALA A 108 -15.32 -5.33 -6.41
N LEU A 109 -15.00 -6.10 -7.46
CA LEU A 109 -15.26 -7.54 -7.53
C LEU A 109 -14.52 -8.31 -6.43
N ILE A 110 -13.24 -8.06 -6.23
CA ILE A 110 -12.45 -8.66 -5.14
C ILE A 110 -13.11 -8.39 -3.79
N ARG A 111 -13.47 -7.13 -3.50
CA ARG A 111 -14.14 -6.76 -2.25
C ARG A 111 -15.49 -7.46 -2.07
N SER A 112 -16.24 -7.66 -3.16
CA SER A 112 -17.54 -8.34 -3.11
C SER A 112 -17.44 -9.82 -2.74
N THR A 113 -16.32 -10.46 -3.08
CA THR A 113 -16.07 -11.88 -2.73
C THR A 113 -15.49 -12.06 -1.33
N GLN A 114 -15.02 -10.99 -0.70
CA GLN A 114 -14.45 -11.02 0.63
C GLN A 114 -15.53 -10.84 1.69
N GLU A 115 -16.17 -11.95 2.08
CA GLU A 115 -16.95 -12.00 3.31
C GLU A 115 -16.03 -12.25 4.52
N GLY A 116 -16.29 -11.57 5.64
CA GLY A 116 -15.64 -11.84 6.92
C GLY A 116 -14.24 -11.25 7.11
N THR A 117 -13.44 -11.89 7.97
CA THR A 117 -12.17 -11.38 8.49
C THR A 117 -10.95 -11.78 7.66
N ASP A 118 -11.10 -12.15 6.39
CA ASP A 118 -9.94 -12.41 5.52
C ASP A 118 -9.21 -11.09 5.24
N THR A 119 -8.19 -10.82 6.05
CA THR A 119 -7.40 -9.60 6.01
C THR A 119 -6.23 -9.68 5.02
N SER A 120 -6.06 -10.79 4.30
CA SER A 120 -4.89 -11.01 3.42
C SER A 120 -4.70 -9.91 2.37
N LEU A 121 -5.80 -9.29 1.92
CA LEU A 121 -5.80 -8.14 1.02
C LEU A 121 -6.00 -6.80 1.76
N GLN A 122 -6.37 -6.82 3.03
CA GLN A 122 -6.74 -5.63 3.80
C GLN A 122 -5.58 -5.02 4.58
N THR A 123 -4.46 -5.73 4.69
CA THR A 123 -3.20 -5.25 5.27
C THR A 123 -2.38 -4.37 4.34
N PHE A 124 -2.69 -4.37 3.04
CA PHE A 124 -2.01 -3.50 2.08
C PHE A 124 -2.64 -2.10 2.09
N ASP A 125 -1.79 -1.08 1.96
CA ASP A 125 -2.28 0.24 1.60
C ASP A 125 -2.93 0.22 0.20
N GLU A 126 -3.79 1.21 -0.07
CA GLU A 126 -4.57 1.29 -1.31
C GLU A 126 -3.69 1.28 -2.57
N GLU A 127 -2.52 1.92 -2.51
CA GLU A 127 -1.60 1.99 -3.65
C GLU A 127 -0.98 0.63 -3.92
N THR A 128 -0.49 -0.05 -2.89
CA THR A 128 0.04 -1.42 -3.00
C THR A 128 -1.00 -2.37 -3.58
N MET A 129 -2.27 -2.25 -3.15
CA MET A 129 -3.36 -3.05 -3.71
C MET A 129 -3.59 -2.77 -5.20
N ARG A 130 -3.66 -1.49 -5.59
CA ARG A 130 -3.79 -1.08 -6.99
C ARG A 130 -2.66 -1.62 -7.86
N GLN A 131 -1.41 -1.59 -7.36
CA GLN A 131 -0.26 -2.13 -8.09
C GLN A 131 -0.35 -3.66 -8.27
N LYS A 132 -0.78 -4.39 -7.24
CA LYS A 132 -1.01 -5.84 -7.33
C LYS A 132 -2.11 -6.18 -8.35
N VAL A 133 -3.25 -5.49 -8.30
CA VAL A 133 -4.34 -5.65 -9.28
C VAL A 133 -3.87 -5.32 -10.69
N ARG A 134 -3.10 -4.23 -10.86
CA ARG A 134 -2.55 -3.84 -12.16
C ARG A 134 -1.63 -4.91 -12.74
N SER A 135 -0.72 -5.45 -11.93
CA SER A 135 0.20 -6.52 -12.34
C SER A 135 -0.56 -7.77 -12.78
N ARG A 136 -1.57 -8.18 -12.00
CA ARG A 136 -2.46 -9.29 -12.33
C ARG A 136 -3.23 -9.06 -13.64
N LEU A 137 -3.85 -7.89 -13.80
CA LEU A 137 -4.57 -7.52 -15.04
C LEU A 137 -3.67 -7.55 -16.27
N ILE A 138 -2.41 -7.13 -16.15
CA ILE A 138 -1.46 -7.22 -17.25
C ILE A 138 -1.24 -8.68 -17.64
N LEU A 139 -0.96 -9.55 -16.66
CA LEU A 139 -0.77 -10.98 -16.90
C LEU A 139 -1.98 -11.57 -17.62
N GLU A 140 -3.18 -11.37 -17.07
CA GLU A 140 -4.43 -11.88 -17.64
C GLU A 140 -4.65 -11.40 -19.08
N LYS A 141 -4.40 -10.11 -19.35
CA LYS A 141 -4.49 -9.56 -20.71
C LYS A 141 -3.45 -10.13 -21.66
N VAL A 142 -2.23 -10.40 -21.20
CA VAL A 142 -1.20 -11.05 -22.03
C VAL A 142 -1.66 -12.45 -22.42
N LEU A 143 -2.19 -13.21 -21.47
CA LEU A 143 -2.64 -14.59 -21.68
C LEU A 143 -3.89 -14.68 -22.56
N ALA A 144 -4.84 -13.76 -22.38
CA ALA A 144 -6.10 -13.74 -23.12
C ALA A 144 -5.97 -13.16 -24.55
N LYS A 145 -4.87 -12.48 -24.88
CA LYS A 145 -4.71 -11.68 -26.11
C LYS A 145 -4.99 -12.45 -27.41
N ASP A 146 -4.55 -13.70 -27.48
CA ASP A 146 -4.64 -14.53 -28.69
C ASP A 146 -5.81 -15.54 -28.64
N ILE A 147 -6.63 -15.49 -27.58
CA ILE A 147 -7.77 -16.37 -27.37
C ILE A 147 -9.04 -15.66 -27.84
N VAL A 148 -9.76 -16.30 -28.76
CA VAL A 148 -11.00 -15.75 -29.32
C VAL A 148 -12.19 -16.30 -28.55
N ILE A 149 -12.98 -15.41 -27.94
CA ILE A 149 -14.26 -15.74 -27.30
C ILE A 149 -15.41 -15.18 -28.13
N GLU A 150 -16.38 -16.04 -28.45
CA GLU A 150 -17.58 -15.65 -29.19
C GLU A 150 -18.42 -14.62 -28.40
N GLY A 151 -18.86 -13.56 -29.06
CA GLY A 151 -19.62 -12.48 -28.41
C GLY A 151 -20.90 -12.95 -27.71
N ASP A 152 -21.56 -13.97 -28.27
CA ASP A 152 -22.76 -14.58 -27.68
C ASP A 152 -22.45 -15.29 -26.35
N ALA A 153 -21.26 -15.90 -26.22
CA ALA A 153 -20.83 -16.54 -24.99
C ALA A 153 -20.58 -15.50 -23.88
N ILE A 154 -19.94 -14.37 -24.21
CA ILE A 154 -19.70 -13.26 -23.28
C ILE A 154 -21.04 -12.69 -22.78
N LYS A 155 -21.98 -12.45 -23.70
CA LYS A 155 -23.30 -11.95 -23.35
C LYS A 155 -24.09 -12.95 -22.50
N ALA A 156 -24.07 -14.24 -22.86
CA ALA A 156 -24.72 -15.29 -22.10
C ALA A 156 -24.14 -15.40 -20.68
N TYR A 157 -22.82 -15.29 -20.53
CA TYR A 157 -22.17 -15.26 -19.22
C TYR A 157 -22.66 -14.09 -18.38
N TYR A 158 -22.70 -12.87 -18.93
CA TYR A 158 -23.26 -11.72 -18.21
C TYR A 158 -24.71 -11.96 -17.80
N ASP A 159 -25.54 -12.43 -18.74
CA ASP A 159 -26.97 -12.60 -18.49
C ASP A 159 -27.28 -13.63 -17.40
N ASN A 160 -26.48 -14.70 -17.33
CA ASN A 160 -26.60 -15.74 -16.31
C ASN A 160 -25.99 -15.35 -14.95
N ASN A 161 -25.06 -14.38 -14.93
CA ASN A 161 -24.29 -14.02 -13.74
C ASN A 161 -24.46 -12.55 -13.32
N LYS A 162 -25.55 -11.87 -13.71
CA LYS A 162 -25.76 -10.44 -13.43
C LYS A 162 -25.57 -10.05 -11.96
N ASN A 163 -25.91 -10.96 -11.05
CA ASN A 163 -25.77 -10.72 -9.61
C ASN A 163 -24.30 -10.52 -9.19
N LEU A 164 -23.33 -11.13 -9.89
CA LEU A 164 -21.90 -10.92 -9.62
C LEU A 164 -21.45 -9.48 -9.92
N TYR A 165 -22.18 -8.78 -10.78
CA TYR A 165 -21.88 -7.41 -11.21
C TYR A 165 -22.75 -6.36 -10.54
N ASN A 166 -23.58 -6.77 -9.58
CA ASN A 166 -24.35 -5.87 -8.75
C ASN A 166 -23.82 -5.93 -7.32
N ILE A 167 -22.82 -5.11 -7.03
CA ILE A 167 -22.09 -5.16 -5.77
C ILE A 167 -22.81 -4.30 -4.75
N PRO A 168 -23.33 -4.88 -3.65
CA PRO A 168 -24.04 -4.13 -2.64
C PRO A 168 -23.08 -3.20 -1.88
N THR A 169 -23.63 -2.13 -1.30
CA THR A 169 -22.89 -1.35 -0.30
C THR A 169 -22.49 -2.26 0.85
N SER A 170 -21.22 -2.18 1.24
CA SER A 170 -20.69 -2.92 2.38
C SER A 170 -20.00 -1.97 3.36
N TYR A 171 -20.10 -2.31 4.63
CA TYR A 171 -19.59 -1.51 5.74
C TYR A 171 -18.49 -2.30 6.42
N ARG A 172 -17.29 -1.71 6.57
CA ARG A 172 -16.28 -2.30 7.45
C ARG A 172 -16.74 -2.10 8.88
N THR A 173 -16.99 -3.20 9.58
CA THR A 173 -17.73 -3.18 10.84
C THR A 173 -16.94 -3.82 11.97
N SER A 174 -16.92 -3.14 13.12
CA SER A 174 -16.47 -3.72 14.38
C SER A 174 -17.63 -3.81 15.37
N ILE A 175 -17.71 -4.88 16.15
CA ILE A 175 -18.82 -5.16 17.07
C ILE A 175 -18.29 -5.49 18.47
N ILE A 176 -18.95 -4.92 19.49
CA ILE A 176 -18.83 -5.33 20.88
C ILE A 176 -20.14 -6.01 21.28
N TYR A 177 -20.08 -7.31 21.55
CA TYR A 177 -21.23 -8.08 22.03
C TYR A 177 -21.28 -8.04 23.55
N ALA A 178 -22.47 -7.84 24.11
CA ALA A 178 -22.76 -7.83 25.54
C ALA A 178 -23.91 -8.79 25.86
N THR A 179 -23.89 -9.41 27.03
CA THR A 179 -24.96 -10.34 27.45
C THR A 179 -26.18 -9.58 27.96
N THR A 180 -25.97 -8.43 28.59
CA THR A 180 -27.04 -7.61 29.18
C THR A 180 -27.00 -6.18 28.66
N GLU A 181 -28.14 -5.48 28.77
CA GLU A 181 -28.25 -4.08 28.40
C GLU A 181 -27.32 -3.20 29.25
N ASP A 182 -27.15 -3.54 30.53
CA ASP A 182 -26.29 -2.79 31.45
C ASP A 182 -24.80 -2.91 31.07
N GLU A 183 -24.35 -4.09 30.64
CA GLU A 183 -22.99 -4.26 30.09
C GLU A 183 -22.80 -3.40 28.82
N ALA A 184 -23.82 -3.33 27.94
CA ALA A 184 -23.76 -2.49 26.75
C ALA A 184 -23.75 -0.98 27.09
N LYS A 185 -24.51 -0.56 28.12
CA LYS A 185 -24.51 0.82 28.63
C LYS A 185 -23.14 1.23 29.18
N GLU A 186 -22.47 0.33 29.88
CA GLU A 186 -21.10 0.57 30.34
C GLU A 186 -20.14 0.79 29.16
N VAL A 187 -20.24 -0.03 28.11
CA VAL A 187 -19.44 0.13 26.88
C VAL A 187 -19.65 1.51 26.24
N VAL A 188 -20.90 1.92 26.05
CA VAL A 188 -21.22 3.24 25.47
C VAL A 188 -20.63 4.37 26.32
N LYS A 189 -20.79 4.29 27.65
CA LYS A 189 -20.25 5.29 28.58
C LYS A 189 -18.72 5.39 28.50
N GLU A 190 -18.02 4.26 28.40
CA GLU A 190 -16.56 4.26 28.27
C GLU A 190 -16.10 4.82 26.91
N LEU A 191 -16.84 4.54 25.83
CA LEU A 191 -16.59 5.15 24.51
C LEU A 191 -16.78 6.67 24.54
N GLU A 192 -17.83 7.16 25.21
CA GLU A 192 -18.08 8.59 25.41
C GLU A 192 -16.97 9.27 26.24
N ASN A 193 -16.35 8.53 27.16
CA ASN A 193 -15.20 9.01 27.95
C ASN A 193 -13.87 8.98 27.18
N GLY A 194 -13.86 8.51 25.92
CA GLY A 194 -12.69 8.52 25.04
C GLY A 194 -11.90 7.22 24.98
N SER A 195 -12.43 6.12 25.53
CA SER A 195 -11.82 4.79 25.34
C SER A 195 -11.89 4.37 23.87
N SER A 196 -10.88 3.64 23.38
CA SER A 196 -10.89 3.14 22.01
C SER A 196 -11.86 1.96 21.85
N PHE A 197 -12.53 1.90 20.70
CA PHE A 197 -13.46 0.80 20.40
C PHE A 197 -12.76 -0.56 20.40
N GLU A 198 -11.59 -0.64 19.76
CA GLU A 198 -10.77 -1.85 19.74
C GLU A 198 -10.36 -2.32 21.14
N GLY A 199 -9.96 -1.40 22.03
CA GLY A 199 -9.56 -1.73 23.39
C GLY A 199 -10.72 -2.30 24.19
N LEU A 200 -11.89 -1.66 24.10
CA LEU A 200 -13.11 -2.14 24.75
C LEU A 200 -13.60 -3.45 24.17
N ALA A 201 -13.47 -3.66 22.86
CA ALA A 201 -13.82 -4.93 22.23
C ALA A 201 -12.96 -6.08 22.78
N ARG A 202 -11.64 -5.87 22.90
CA ARG A 202 -10.72 -6.86 23.49
C ARG A 202 -11.03 -7.18 24.96
N GLU A 203 -11.46 -6.19 25.73
CA GLU A 203 -11.69 -6.34 27.18
C GLU A 203 -13.10 -6.85 27.52
N ARG A 204 -14.12 -6.37 26.80
CA ARG A 204 -15.53 -6.49 27.21
C ARG A 204 -16.39 -7.33 26.27
N SER A 205 -16.00 -7.49 25.01
CA SER A 205 -16.83 -8.23 24.04
C SER A 205 -16.98 -9.70 24.46
N LYS A 206 -18.21 -10.19 24.42
CA LYS A 206 -18.54 -11.60 24.66
C LYS A 206 -18.30 -12.49 23.44
N ASP A 207 -17.91 -11.91 22.31
CA ASP A 207 -17.46 -12.66 21.13
C ASP A 207 -15.93 -12.76 21.09
N ALA A 208 -15.38 -13.88 21.56
CA ALA A 208 -13.94 -14.07 21.69
C ALA A 208 -13.19 -14.03 20.33
N SER A 209 -13.85 -14.46 19.24
CA SER A 209 -13.27 -14.44 17.90
C SER A 209 -12.93 -13.02 17.46
N SER A 210 -13.92 -12.14 17.41
CA SER A 210 -13.73 -10.75 16.99
C SER A 210 -13.02 -9.92 18.06
N ALA A 211 -13.20 -10.21 19.36
CA ALA A 211 -12.59 -9.46 20.45
C ALA A 211 -11.07 -9.33 20.28
N SER A 212 -10.38 -10.43 19.94
CA SER A 212 -8.93 -10.44 19.72
C SER A 212 -8.45 -9.52 18.57
N LEU A 213 -9.34 -9.26 17.62
CA LEU A 213 -9.18 -8.39 16.45
C LEU A 213 -9.77 -6.99 16.67
N GLY A 214 -10.02 -6.58 17.93
CA GLY A 214 -10.62 -5.29 18.22
C GLY A 214 -12.09 -5.18 17.85
N GLY A 215 -12.79 -6.31 17.81
CA GLY A 215 -14.20 -6.42 17.43
C GLY A 215 -14.42 -6.45 15.92
N ASP A 216 -13.36 -6.37 15.11
CA ASP A 216 -13.48 -6.36 13.64
C ASP A 216 -14.05 -7.68 13.12
N ILE A 217 -15.16 -7.59 12.39
CA ILE A 217 -15.82 -8.74 11.75
C ILE A 217 -15.74 -8.69 10.22
N GLY A 218 -15.04 -7.71 9.66
CA GLY A 218 -14.92 -7.57 8.21
C GLY A 218 -15.94 -6.63 7.58
N TYR A 219 -16.14 -6.80 6.28
CA TYR A 219 -17.17 -6.09 5.53
C TYR A 219 -18.53 -6.78 5.68
N VAL A 220 -19.55 -5.99 6.00
CA VAL A 220 -20.93 -6.44 6.15
C VAL A 220 -21.80 -5.75 5.10
N SER A 221 -22.41 -6.54 4.24
CA SER A 221 -23.40 -6.12 3.25
C SER A 221 -24.82 -6.47 3.69
N ALA A 222 -25.81 -5.99 2.95
CA ALA A 222 -27.23 -6.21 3.28
C ALA A 222 -27.66 -7.69 3.22
N ASP A 223 -26.90 -8.53 2.53
CA ASP A 223 -27.12 -9.97 2.33
C ASP A 223 -26.27 -10.85 3.25
N ALA A 224 -25.46 -10.25 4.14
CA ALA A 224 -24.62 -10.99 5.09
C ALA A 224 -25.48 -11.91 5.98
N GLN A 225 -25.24 -13.21 5.89
CA GLN A 225 -26.03 -14.22 6.63
C GLN A 225 -25.51 -14.48 8.04
N SER A 226 -24.24 -14.15 8.30
CA SER A 226 -23.55 -14.39 9.58
C SER A 226 -23.77 -13.29 10.61
N VAL A 227 -24.44 -12.18 10.24
CA VAL A 227 -24.64 -11.01 11.09
C VAL A 227 -26.13 -10.81 11.37
N ASP A 228 -26.48 -10.44 12.61
CA ASP A 228 -27.88 -10.18 12.96
C ASP A 228 -28.44 -9.02 12.13
N THR A 229 -29.64 -9.20 11.58
CA THR A 229 -30.33 -8.20 10.74
C THR A 229 -30.54 -6.86 11.45
N ALA A 230 -30.63 -6.85 12.79
CA ALA A 230 -30.73 -5.61 13.57
C ALA A 230 -29.46 -4.76 13.44
N ILE A 231 -28.29 -5.41 13.41
CA ILE A 231 -27.00 -4.77 13.17
C ILE A 231 -26.95 -4.27 11.73
N ILE A 232 -27.25 -5.13 10.75
CA ILE A 232 -27.24 -4.78 9.31
C ILE A 232 -28.12 -3.54 9.05
N SER A 233 -29.30 -3.46 9.68
CA SER A 233 -30.24 -2.35 9.51
C SER A 233 -29.75 -1.04 10.14
N ALA A 234 -28.87 -1.11 11.14
CA ALA A 234 -28.29 0.05 11.80
C ALA A 234 -27.12 0.66 11.01
N LEU A 235 -26.31 -0.16 10.33
CA LEU A 235 -25.06 0.26 9.66
C LEU A 235 -25.21 1.49 8.74
N PRO A 236 -26.25 1.62 7.90
CA PRO A 236 -26.38 2.78 7.01
C PRO A 236 -26.56 4.12 7.73
N ASN A 237 -26.97 4.10 9.01
CA ASN A 237 -27.23 5.28 9.82
C ASN A 237 -26.03 5.69 10.69
N ILE A 238 -24.94 4.92 10.66
CA ILE A 238 -23.75 5.17 11.46
C ILE A 238 -22.71 5.86 10.59
N GLU A 239 -22.25 7.03 11.05
CA GLU A 239 -21.18 7.75 10.37
C GLU A 239 -19.84 7.01 10.46
N VAL A 240 -18.99 7.17 9.45
CA VAL A 240 -17.63 6.59 9.45
C VAL A 240 -16.84 7.09 10.66
N GLY A 241 -16.23 6.15 11.38
CA GLY A 241 -15.52 6.37 12.63
C GLY A 241 -16.40 6.44 13.88
N LYS A 242 -17.74 6.42 13.74
CA LYS A 242 -18.70 6.47 14.86
C LYS A 242 -19.29 5.10 15.15
N TRP A 243 -19.88 4.98 16.35
CA TRP A 243 -20.58 3.79 16.83
C TRP A 243 -22.08 4.02 16.95
N SER A 244 -22.84 2.94 16.97
CA SER A 244 -24.29 2.93 17.15
C SER A 244 -24.72 3.15 18.59
N ASP A 245 -26.01 3.42 18.78
CA ASP A 245 -26.67 3.10 20.05
C ASP A 245 -26.67 1.59 20.33
N ILE A 246 -27.17 1.19 21.50
CA ILE A 246 -27.28 -0.22 21.89
C ILE A 246 -28.33 -0.91 21.01
N ILE A 247 -27.93 -2.00 20.36
CA ILE A 247 -28.77 -2.80 19.46
C ILE A 247 -29.14 -4.10 20.18
N ALA A 248 -30.44 -4.36 20.36
CA ALA A 248 -30.93 -5.65 20.84
C ALA A 248 -30.92 -6.68 19.70
N LEU A 249 -30.36 -7.86 19.96
CA LEU A 249 -30.22 -8.95 18.99
C LEU A 249 -31.31 -10.00 19.14
N LYS A 250 -31.54 -10.79 18.10
CA LYS A 250 -32.57 -11.84 18.09
C LYS A 250 -32.32 -12.95 19.11
N ASP A 251 -31.06 -13.17 19.47
CA ASP A 251 -30.64 -14.18 20.45
C ASP A 251 -30.72 -13.69 21.91
N GLY A 252 -31.21 -12.46 22.14
CA GLY A 252 -31.37 -11.86 23.46
C GLY A 252 -30.12 -11.14 23.99
N ARG A 253 -29.02 -11.10 23.22
CA ARG A 253 -27.83 -10.29 23.53
C ARG A 253 -27.99 -8.85 23.05
N PHE A 254 -27.00 -8.04 23.36
CA PHE A 254 -26.89 -6.65 22.94
C PHE A 254 -25.59 -6.42 22.19
N ALA A 255 -25.58 -5.46 21.27
CA ALA A 255 -24.39 -5.06 20.53
C ALA A 255 -24.24 -3.55 20.47
N VAL A 256 -23.00 -3.09 20.46
CA VAL A 256 -22.60 -1.76 20.01
C VAL A 256 -21.72 -1.96 18.79
N THR A 257 -22.03 -1.30 17.67
CA THR A 257 -21.32 -1.51 16.41
C THR A 257 -20.69 -0.22 15.90
N GLN A 258 -19.48 -0.29 15.35
CA GLN A 258 -18.78 0.82 14.73
C GLN A 258 -18.66 0.62 13.22
N VAL A 259 -18.83 1.69 12.44
CA VAL A 259 -18.49 1.71 11.01
C VAL A 259 -17.11 2.32 10.85
N VAL A 260 -16.14 1.52 10.43
CA VAL A 260 -14.74 1.96 10.21
C VAL A 260 -14.56 2.55 8.82
N ASN A 261 -15.24 1.99 7.82
CA ASN A 261 -15.21 2.44 6.43
C ASN A 261 -16.50 2.02 5.70
N VAL A 262 -16.83 2.69 4.61
CA VAL A 262 -17.97 2.36 3.75
C VAL A 262 -17.48 2.18 2.32
N PHE A 263 -17.72 0.99 1.78
CA PHE A 263 -17.62 0.74 0.35
C PHE A 263 -19.01 0.91 -0.26
N LYS A 264 -19.17 1.96 -1.08
CA LYS A 264 -20.45 2.23 -1.74
C LYS A 264 -20.68 1.18 -2.82
N GLY A 265 -21.89 0.62 -2.83
CA GLY A 265 -22.28 -0.36 -3.84
C GLY A 265 -22.22 0.24 -5.24
N GLU A 266 -21.86 -0.62 -6.19
CA GLU A 266 -21.73 -0.28 -7.60
C GLU A 266 -22.31 -1.40 -8.45
N SER A 267 -23.04 -1.01 -9.49
CA SER A 267 -23.61 -1.95 -10.45
C SER A 267 -22.97 -1.71 -11.80
N PHE A 268 -22.46 -2.77 -12.41
CA PHE A 268 -21.78 -2.70 -13.70
C PHE A 268 -22.67 -3.24 -14.81
N SER A 269 -22.79 -2.46 -15.89
CA SER A 269 -23.49 -2.86 -17.09
C SER A 269 -22.67 -3.88 -17.88
N TYR A 270 -23.31 -4.56 -18.84
CA TYR A 270 -22.59 -5.44 -19.77
C TYR A 270 -21.42 -4.72 -20.45
N ALA A 271 -21.58 -3.43 -20.81
CA ALA A 271 -20.52 -2.67 -21.47
C ALA A 271 -19.31 -2.46 -20.56
N ASP A 272 -19.54 -2.29 -19.25
CA ASP A 272 -18.48 -2.06 -18.27
C ASP A 272 -17.66 -3.33 -18.02
N VAL A 273 -18.30 -4.51 -18.05
CA VAL A 273 -17.67 -5.79 -17.68
C VAL A 273 -17.35 -6.69 -18.87
N LYS A 274 -17.70 -6.30 -20.10
CA LYS A 274 -17.50 -7.13 -21.30
C LYS A 274 -16.06 -7.64 -21.42
N ASP A 275 -15.10 -6.73 -21.23
CA ASP A 275 -13.68 -7.06 -21.37
C ASP A 275 -13.17 -7.90 -20.20
N HIS A 276 -13.73 -7.73 -19.00
CA HIS A 276 -13.47 -8.60 -17.85
C HIS A 276 -14.00 -10.02 -18.14
N ILE A 277 -15.25 -10.16 -18.57
CA ILE A 277 -15.84 -11.47 -18.92
C ILE A 277 -15.05 -12.15 -20.03
N HIS A 278 -14.64 -11.41 -21.06
CA HIS A 278 -13.79 -11.98 -22.11
C HIS A 278 -12.50 -12.56 -21.52
N ARG A 279 -11.82 -11.84 -20.61
CA ARG A 279 -10.61 -12.34 -19.95
C ARG A 279 -10.89 -13.58 -19.13
N GLU A 280 -11.91 -13.57 -18.28
CA GLU A 280 -12.28 -14.73 -17.45
C GLU A 280 -12.53 -15.97 -18.32
N LEU A 281 -13.36 -15.83 -19.37
CA LEU A 281 -13.65 -16.94 -20.29
C LEU A 281 -12.44 -17.41 -21.09
N ALA A 282 -11.51 -16.51 -21.42
CA ALA A 282 -10.26 -16.86 -22.09
C ALA A 282 -9.31 -17.61 -21.16
N LEU A 283 -9.20 -17.18 -19.90
CA LEU A 283 -8.36 -17.82 -18.89
C LEU A 283 -8.90 -19.21 -18.51
N ASP A 284 -10.22 -19.39 -18.49
CA ASP A 284 -10.86 -20.70 -18.26
C ASP A 284 -10.48 -21.76 -19.33
N GLN A 285 -10.05 -21.33 -20.52
CA GLN A 285 -9.56 -22.25 -21.57
C GLN A 285 -8.11 -22.68 -21.35
N LEU A 286 -7.38 -22.04 -20.44
CA LEU A 286 -6.00 -22.40 -20.14
C LEU A 286 -5.96 -23.63 -19.24
N SER A 287 -5.18 -24.64 -19.64
CA SER A 287 -5.07 -25.89 -18.89
C SER A 287 -4.26 -25.79 -17.59
N GLN A 288 -3.54 -24.69 -17.39
CA GLN A 288 -2.64 -24.47 -16.25
C GLN A 288 -2.65 -23.00 -15.85
N SER A 289 -2.54 -22.75 -14.54
CA SER A 289 -2.30 -21.41 -14.01
C SER A 289 -0.92 -20.91 -14.45
N VAL A 290 -0.88 -19.78 -15.13
CA VAL A 290 0.37 -19.14 -15.54
C VAL A 290 0.69 -18.02 -14.56
N THR A 291 1.95 -17.90 -14.15
CA THR A 291 2.43 -16.87 -13.21
C THR A 291 3.43 -15.93 -13.88
N PRO A 292 3.69 -14.73 -13.35
CA PRO A 292 4.65 -13.79 -13.94
C PRO A 292 6.06 -14.39 -14.17
N GLU A 293 6.47 -15.35 -13.35
CA GLU A 293 7.75 -16.05 -13.42
C GLU A 293 7.98 -16.75 -14.76
N THR A 294 6.92 -17.18 -15.46
CA THR A 294 7.06 -17.81 -16.78
C THR A 294 7.61 -16.86 -17.84
N PHE A 295 7.51 -15.55 -17.60
CA PHE A 295 8.00 -14.50 -18.49
C PHE A 295 9.42 -14.05 -18.15
N TRP A 296 10.01 -14.49 -17.04
CA TRP A 296 11.33 -14.02 -16.59
C TRP A 296 12.42 -14.22 -17.63
N GLN A 297 12.43 -15.40 -18.28
CA GLN A 297 13.41 -15.69 -19.33
C GLN A 297 13.24 -14.79 -20.55
N GLU A 298 12.00 -14.45 -20.92
CA GLU A 298 11.71 -13.60 -22.07
C GLU A 298 12.15 -12.15 -21.84
N PHE A 299 12.13 -11.68 -20.59
CA PHE A 299 12.48 -10.31 -20.21
C PHE A 299 13.83 -10.20 -19.50
N ASP A 300 14.68 -11.23 -19.61
CA ASP A 300 16.02 -11.28 -19.02
C ASP A 300 16.03 -10.93 -17.51
N ALA A 301 14.97 -11.30 -16.78
CA ALA A 301 14.84 -11.01 -15.37
C ALA A 301 15.92 -11.78 -14.59
N LYS A 302 16.73 -11.02 -13.84
CA LYS A 302 17.79 -11.55 -12.98
C LYS A 302 17.51 -11.09 -11.57
N TRP A 303 17.50 -12.04 -10.65
CA TRP A 303 17.46 -11.75 -9.24
C TRP A 303 18.59 -12.50 -8.53
N SER A 304 19.06 -11.91 -7.44
CA SER A 304 20.04 -12.54 -6.55
C SER A 304 19.54 -12.28 -5.15
N TYR A 305 19.14 -13.35 -4.46
CA TYR A 305 18.81 -13.30 -3.04
C TYR A 305 19.71 -14.30 -2.34
N SER A 306 20.70 -13.82 -1.58
CA SER A 306 21.59 -14.70 -0.84
C SER A 306 20.85 -15.22 0.41
N GLU A 307 20.51 -16.51 0.44
CA GLU A 307 20.21 -17.19 1.70
C GLU A 307 21.54 -17.33 2.44
N LYS A 308 21.74 -16.54 3.50
CA LYS A 308 22.85 -16.73 4.44
C LYS A 308 22.37 -17.58 5.62
#